data_AF-A0A2A6D3M7-F1
#
_entry.id   AF-A0A2A6D3M7-F1
#
_cell.length_a   1.000
_cell.length_b   1.000
_cell.length_c   1.000
_cell.angle_alpha   90.00
_cell.angle_beta   90.00
_cell.angle_gamma   90.00
#
_symmetry.space_group_name_H-M   'P 1'
#
loop_
_entity.id
_entity.type
_entity.pdbx_description
1 polymer ?
#
loop_
_entity_poly.entity_id
_entity_poly.type
_entity_poly.pdbx_seq_one_letter_code
_entity_poly.pdbx_strand_id
1 'polypeptide(L)'
;MADHPFRINEEYILDNTKALRFHEHHEQPRQVQPGHMDKQRPVQRRTSFPTIELSVIVLLGIVLQIIVGLGSYSGRGRSPMHGDYEAQRHWMEITHHLPIKEWYRNSSNNNLQYWGLDYPPLTAYHSKIMGWLAHHINPSWMALEDSHGIETESHKLFMRMTAIISHLIIYTPGVLLWLSTRQTAITVHPMNEAVVIILFPGLISVDHGHFQYNSVSLGFFLISVYFLVLRRTIIASVFFVLALNYKQMELYHSLPIFVYILAVSLKLYYHETDKTIIVDFLISAASLWKVAFTTVCTFLVMWTPLAFYGDENSAFDAIKRIFPFERGLFE
;
A
#
# COMPACT_ATOMS: atom_id res chain seq x y z
N MET A 1 9.81 57.12 -9.95
CA MET A 1 8.93 55.96 -9.70
C MET A 1 9.48 54.79 -10.50
N ALA A 2 10.36 54.00 -9.90
CA ALA A 2 10.75 52.66 -10.32
C ALA A 2 11.66 52.05 -9.24
N ASP A 3 11.60 50.73 -9.14
CA ASP A 3 12.57 49.79 -8.58
C ASP A 3 12.63 49.55 -7.07
N HIS A 4 11.78 48.61 -6.63
CA HIS A 4 12.17 47.61 -5.64
C HIS A 4 12.02 46.22 -6.25
N PRO A 5 13.12 45.48 -6.52
CA PRO A 5 13.07 44.04 -6.62
C PRO A 5 13.32 43.42 -5.24
N PHE A 6 12.56 42.35 -4.98
CA PHE A 6 12.67 41.46 -3.83
C PHE A 6 14.12 41.15 -3.45
N ARG A 7 14.55 41.55 -2.24
CA ARG A 7 15.75 41.02 -1.60
C ARG A 7 15.40 39.70 -0.91
N ILE A 8 15.91 38.61 -1.45
CA ILE A 8 15.90 37.29 -0.79
C ILE A 8 16.89 37.37 0.39
N ASN A 9 16.49 36.84 1.55
CA ASN A 9 17.34 36.74 2.73
C ASN A 9 18.54 35.83 2.41
N GLU A 10 19.76 36.33 2.53
CA GLU A 10 21.00 35.62 2.18
C GLU A 10 21.22 34.35 3.01
N GLU A 11 20.53 34.19 4.14
CA GLU A 11 20.53 32.94 4.94
C GLU A 11 19.90 31.73 4.21
N TYR A 12 19.13 31.95 3.14
CA TYR A 12 18.50 30.88 2.35
C TYR A 12 19.24 30.55 1.03
N ILE A 13 20.40 31.17 0.78
CA ILE A 13 21.26 30.79 -0.33
C ILE A 13 22.07 29.55 0.09
N LEU A 14 21.48 28.37 -0.08
CA LEU A 14 22.20 27.11 0.00
C LEU A 14 23.25 27.07 -1.11
N ASP A 15 24.52 27.02 -0.73
CA ASP A 15 25.65 26.73 -1.60
C ASP A 15 25.38 25.42 -2.37
N ASN A 16 25.08 25.57 -3.66
CA ASN A 16 24.63 24.50 -4.56
C ASN A 16 25.67 23.40 -4.81
N THR A 17 26.82 23.43 -4.13
CA THR A 17 27.84 22.36 -4.20
C THR A 17 27.72 21.30 -3.12
N LYS A 18 26.78 21.41 -2.16
CA LYS A 18 26.60 20.43 -1.05
C LYS A 18 25.28 19.66 -1.04
N ALA A 19 24.34 19.93 -1.94
CA ALA A 19 22.97 19.40 -1.89
C ALA A 19 22.82 17.87 -2.19
N LEU A 20 23.91 17.13 -2.40
CA LEU A 20 23.87 15.68 -2.66
C LEU A 20 24.89 14.85 -1.85
N ARG A 21 25.45 15.40 -0.77
CA ARG A 21 26.24 14.58 0.17
C ARG A 21 25.33 14.09 1.29
N PHE A 22 24.89 12.84 1.21
CA PHE A 22 24.51 12.11 2.42
C PHE A 22 25.68 12.24 3.41
N HIS A 23 25.41 12.70 4.64
CA HIS A 23 26.44 12.94 5.65
C HIS A 23 27.41 11.76 5.74
N GLU A 24 28.65 11.97 5.28
CA GLU A 24 29.77 11.11 5.62
C GLU A 24 30.07 11.34 7.11
N HIS A 25 29.95 10.27 7.90
CA HIS A 25 30.43 10.24 9.27
C HIS A 25 31.96 10.44 9.25
N HIS A 26 32.43 11.65 9.48
CA HIS A 26 33.81 11.87 9.92
C HIS A 26 33.87 11.65 11.44
N GLU A 27 34.19 10.43 11.85
CA GLU A 27 34.77 10.23 13.18
C GLU A 27 36.19 10.83 13.17
N GLN A 28 36.42 11.87 13.98
CA GLN A 28 37.77 12.31 14.30
C GLN A 28 38.50 11.17 15.02
N PRO A 29 39.73 10.79 14.62
CA PRO A 29 40.44 9.70 15.26
C PRO A 29 40.83 10.11 16.68
N ARG A 30 40.13 9.56 17.68
CA ARG A 30 40.59 9.51 19.06
C ARG A 30 41.82 8.59 19.09
N GLN A 31 42.97 9.09 19.52
CA GLN A 31 44.15 8.26 19.77
C GLN A 31 43.81 7.22 20.85
N VAL A 32 43.73 5.95 20.47
CA VAL A 32 43.53 4.82 21.39
C VAL A 32 44.71 3.86 21.21
N GLN A 33 45.38 3.57 22.33
CA GLN A 33 46.47 2.60 22.43
C GLN A 33 46.02 1.19 22.01
N PRO A 34 46.92 0.34 21.47
CA PRO A 34 46.53 -0.91 20.86
C PRO A 34 46.23 -1.98 21.92
N GLY A 35 44.96 -2.37 22.04
CA GLY A 35 44.52 -3.49 22.88
C GLY A 35 43.20 -4.08 22.39
N HIS A 36 43.29 -5.21 21.65
CA HIS A 36 42.24 -6.19 21.34
C HIS A 36 40.88 -5.65 20.84
N MET A 37 40.73 -5.57 19.52
CA MET A 37 39.43 -5.38 18.86
C MET A 37 38.63 -6.69 18.83
N ASP A 38 37.66 -6.82 19.73
CA ASP A 38 36.52 -7.71 19.57
C ASP A 38 35.57 -7.10 18.53
N LYS A 39 35.32 -7.81 17.41
CA LYS A 39 34.43 -7.36 16.32
C LYS A 39 32.97 -7.48 16.75
N GLN A 40 32.51 -6.62 17.64
CA GLN A 40 31.09 -6.51 17.95
C GLN A 40 30.38 -5.68 16.87
N ARG A 41 29.53 -6.34 16.08
CA ARG A 41 28.56 -5.67 15.20
C ARG A 41 27.71 -4.72 16.06
N PRO A 42 27.36 -3.51 15.59
CA PRO A 42 26.53 -2.61 16.37
C PRO A 42 25.20 -3.30 16.69
N VAL A 43 24.97 -3.55 17.98
CA VAL A 43 23.71 -4.10 18.48
C VAL A 43 22.65 -3.05 18.16
N GLN A 44 21.77 -3.39 17.21
CA GLN A 44 20.61 -2.59 16.87
C GLN A 44 19.72 -2.52 18.12
N ARG A 45 19.85 -1.44 18.91
CA ARG A 45 19.01 -1.21 20.08
C ARG A 45 17.56 -1.19 19.61
N ARG A 46 16.80 -2.23 19.96
CA ARG A 46 15.34 -2.22 19.83
C ARG A 46 14.82 -1.06 20.67
N THR A 47 14.34 -0.01 20.01
CA THR A 47 13.55 1.02 20.67
C THR A 47 12.27 0.35 21.17
N SER A 48 12.12 0.23 22.48
CA SER A 48 10.83 -0.13 23.06
C SER A 48 9.91 1.08 22.93
N PHE A 49 8.94 1.02 22.01
CA PHE A 49 7.87 2.02 21.98
C PHE A 49 7.12 1.97 23.29
N PRO A 50 6.78 3.14 23.87
CA PRO A 50 5.98 3.15 25.07
C PRO A 50 4.58 2.68 24.63
N THR A 51 4.27 1.44 25.03
CA THR A 51 3.24 0.59 24.41
C THR A 51 1.84 1.13 24.70
N ILE A 52 1.70 1.89 25.79
CA ILE A 52 0.44 2.47 26.25
C ILE A 52 0.03 3.61 25.31
N GLU A 53 0.91 4.57 25.04
CA GLU A 53 0.62 5.73 24.19
C GLU A 53 0.24 5.30 22.78
N LEU A 54 0.98 4.33 22.23
CA LEU A 54 0.67 3.78 20.91
C LEU A 54 -0.69 3.09 20.88
N SER A 55 -1.01 2.33 21.94
CA SER A 55 -2.33 1.69 22.07
C SER A 55 -3.44 2.73 22.15
N VAL A 56 -3.24 3.83 22.88
CA VAL A 56 -4.18 4.95 22.98
C VAL A 56 -4.40 5.60 21.61
N ILE A 57 -3.35 5.82 20.82
CA ILE A 57 -3.47 6.41 19.48
C ILE A 57 -4.23 5.48 18.53
N VAL A 58 -3.94 4.17 18.55
CA VAL A 58 -4.67 3.19 17.73
C VAL A 58 -6.15 3.15 18.15
N LEU A 59 -6.45 3.12 19.45
CA LEU A 59 -7.82 3.17 19.96
C LEU A 59 -8.54 4.46 19.54
N LEU A 60 -7.88 5.61 19.63
CA LEU A 60 -8.43 6.87 19.16
C LEU A 60 -8.72 6.85 17.65
N GLY A 61 -7.80 6.27 16.86
CA GLY A 61 -8.00 6.03 15.44
C GLY A 61 -9.26 5.20 15.17
N ILE A 62 -9.44 4.07 15.88
CA ILE A 62 -10.63 3.22 15.77
C ILE A 62 -11.90 4.01 16.12
N VAL A 63 -11.88 4.77 17.22
CA VAL A 63 -13.03 5.59 17.64
C VAL A 63 -13.39 6.61 16.57
N LEU A 64 -12.42 7.30 15.97
CA LEU A 64 -12.66 8.24 14.89
C LEU A 64 -13.21 7.55 13.64
N GLN A 65 -12.68 6.39 13.25
CA GLN A 65 -13.20 5.59 12.14
C GLN A 65 -14.67 5.19 12.38
N ILE A 66 -15.03 4.79 13.61
CA ILE A 66 -16.42 4.48 13.99
C ILE A 66 -17.29 5.73 13.90
N ILE A 67 -16.88 6.85 14.51
CA ILE A 67 -17.64 8.11 14.51
C ILE A 67 -17.92 8.58 13.09
N VAL A 68 -16.89 8.60 12.23
CA VAL A 68 -17.05 8.97 10.82
C VAL A 68 -17.96 7.96 10.10
N GLY A 69 -17.82 6.67 10.40
CA GLY A 69 -18.64 5.60 9.86
C GLY A 69 -20.14 5.67 10.19
N LEU A 70 -20.52 6.33 11.28
CA LEU A 70 -21.92 6.61 11.64
C LEU A 70 -22.59 7.53 10.62
N GLY A 71 -21.83 8.40 9.94
CA GLY A 71 -22.30 9.31 8.92
C GLY A 71 -22.84 8.62 7.66
N SER A 72 -23.20 9.42 6.66
CA SER A 72 -23.56 8.92 5.34
C SER A 72 -22.35 8.33 4.61
N TYR A 73 -22.60 7.68 3.47
CA TYR A 73 -21.59 7.13 2.57
C TYR A 73 -21.79 7.64 1.14
N SER A 74 -20.81 7.40 0.27
CA SER A 74 -20.89 7.78 -1.13
C SER A 74 -22.09 7.11 -1.82
N GLY A 75 -23.01 7.92 -2.35
CA GLY A 75 -24.16 7.45 -3.11
C GLY A 75 -25.42 7.06 -2.32
N ARG A 76 -25.49 7.33 -1.00
CA ARG A 76 -26.69 7.04 -0.21
C ARG A 76 -27.93 7.78 -0.75
N GLY A 77 -29.02 7.05 -0.99
CA GLY A 77 -30.28 7.56 -1.53
C GLY A 77 -30.17 8.08 -2.97
N ARG A 78 -29.15 7.65 -3.73
CA ARG A 78 -28.88 8.10 -5.11
C ARG A 78 -29.08 7.00 -6.15
N SER A 79 -30.27 6.41 -6.17
CA SER A 79 -30.71 5.48 -7.22
C SER A 79 -30.62 6.12 -8.63
N PRO A 80 -30.34 5.36 -9.70
CA PRO A 80 -30.15 3.90 -9.74
C PRO A 80 -28.72 3.44 -9.42
N MET A 81 -27.72 4.26 -9.69
CA MET A 81 -26.31 3.84 -9.62
C MET A 81 -25.72 3.92 -8.22
N HIS A 82 -26.23 4.75 -7.31
CA HIS A 82 -25.61 4.98 -6.00
C HIS A 82 -24.14 5.46 -6.14
N GLY A 83 -23.19 4.93 -5.37
CA GLY A 83 -21.80 5.41 -5.31
C GLY A 83 -20.84 4.30 -4.89
N ASP A 84 -19.64 4.65 -4.44
CA ASP A 84 -18.57 3.69 -4.16
C ASP A 84 -18.96 2.60 -3.14
N TYR A 85 -19.85 2.93 -2.19
CA TYR A 85 -20.40 1.94 -1.26
C TYR A 85 -21.06 0.77 -2.02
N GLU A 86 -21.89 1.11 -3.01
CA GLU A 86 -22.58 0.13 -3.84
C GLU A 86 -21.61 -0.57 -4.79
N ALA A 87 -20.59 0.12 -5.30
CA ALA A 87 -19.55 -0.52 -6.10
C ALA A 87 -18.86 -1.66 -5.33
N GLN A 88 -18.43 -1.40 -4.10
CA GLN A 88 -17.78 -2.41 -3.26
C GLN A 88 -18.74 -3.56 -2.93
N ARG A 89 -20.01 -3.27 -2.61
CA ARG A 89 -21.03 -4.30 -2.36
C ARG A 89 -21.22 -5.18 -3.59
N HIS A 90 -21.42 -4.56 -4.76
CA HIS A 90 -21.63 -5.28 -6.01
C HIS A 90 -20.42 -6.17 -6.35
N TRP A 91 -19.20 -5.70 -6.10
CA TRP A 91 -18.00 -6.54 -6.24
C TRP A 91 -18.03 -7.77 -5.34
N MET A 92 -18.51 -7.65 -4.09
CA MET A 92 -18.67 -8.79 -3.19
C MET A 92 -19.70 -9.79 -3.71
N GLU A 93 -20.85 -9.30 -4.18
CA GLU A 93 -21.91 -10.10 -4.78
C GLU A 93 -21.42 -10.90 -6.00
N ILE A 94 -20.83 -10.22 -7.00
CA ILE A 94 -20.42 -10.88 -8.25
C ILE A 94 -19.26 -11.87 -8.01
N THR A 95 -18.31 -11.52 -7.14
CA THR A 95 -17.16 -12.42 -6.86
C THR A 95 -17.53 -13.62 -6.01
N HIS A 96 -18.61 -13.50 -5.21
CA HIS A 96 -19.17 -14.60 -4.45
C HIS A 96 -19.98 -15.56 -5.33
N HIS A 97 -20.83 -15.05 -6.22
CA HIS A 97 -21.77 -15.87 -7.00
C HIS A 97 -21.23 -16.34 -8.36
N LEU A 98 -20.42 -15.54 -9.04
CA LEU A 98 -20.05 -15.81 -10.43
C LEU A 98 -18.72 -16.57 -10.54
N PRO A 99 -18.55 -17.41 -11.57
CA PRO A 99 -17.25 -18.00 -11.88
C PRO A 99 -16.23 -16.91 -12.25
N ILE A 100 -14.95 -17.17 -11.99
CA ILE A 100 -13.85 -16.19 -12.18
C ILE A 100 -13.81 -15.61 -13.60
N LYS A 101 -14.13 -16.43 -14.62
CA LYS A 101 -14.18 -16.00 -16.02
C LYS A 101 -15.19 -14.87 -16.30
N GLU A 102 -16.14 -14.62 -15.40
CA GLU A 102 -17.20 -13.61 -15.58
C GLU A 102 -16.93 -12.32 -14.79
N TRP A 103 -15.94 -12.28 -13.89
CA TRP A 103 -15.75 -11.14 -12.98
C TRP A 103 -15.45 -9.81 -13.70
N TYR A 104 -14.74 -9.85 -14.83
CA TYR A 104 -14.24 -8.66 -15.53
C TYR A 104 -14.88 -8.44 -16.91
N ARG A 105 -16.00 -9.10 -17.20
CA ARG A 105 -16.69 -9.02 -18.50
C ARG A 105 -18.20 -8.99 -18.34
N ASN A 106 -18.89 -8.52 -19.39
CA ASN A 106 -20.34 -8.66 -19.47
C ASN A 106 -20.72 -10.13 -19.62
N SER A 107 -21.73 -10.56 -18.87
CA SER A 107 -22.41 -11.86 -19.00
C SER A 107 -23.91 -11.68 -18.80
N SER A 108 -24.68 -12.78 -18.77
CA SER A 108 -26.11 -12.69 -18.43
C SER A 108 -26.34 -12.16 -17.02
N ASN A 109 -25.37 -12.36 -16.11
CA ASN A 109 -25.50 -12.07 -14.68
C ASN A 109 -24.48 -11.01 -14.20
N ASN A 110 -23.69 -10.43 -15.11
CA ASN A 110 -22.75 -9.35 -14.80
C ASN A 110 -22.86 -8.24 -15.84
N ASN A 111 -23.26 -7.05 -15.39
CA ASN A 111 -23.33 -5.85 -16.22
C ASN A 111 -22.20 -4.89 -15.81
N LEU A 112 -21.18 -4.77 -16.64
CA LEU A 112 -20.04 -3.90 -16.36
C LEU A 112 -20.37 -2.40 -16.28
N GLN A 113 -21.55 -1.98 -16.79
CA GLN A 113 -22.05 -0.62 -16.65
C GLN A 113 -22.62 -0.35 -15.26
N TYR A 114 -22.97 -1.39 -14.50
CA TYR A 114 -23.37 -1.29 -13.10
C TYR A 114 -22.19 -1.66 -12.20
N TRP A 115 -21.28 -0.70 -11.97
CA TRP A 115 -20.10 -0.88 -11.11
C TRP A 115 -19.26 -2.13 -11.41
N GLY A 116 -18.98 -2.41 -12.68
CA GLY A 116 -18.12 -3.53 -13.05
C GLY A 116 -16.74 -3.44 -12.39
N LEU A 117 -16.21 -4.58 -11.94
CA LEU A 117 -14.92 -4.67 -11.27
C LEU A 117 -13.80 -4.04 -12.12
N ASP A 118 -13.06 -3.11 -11.53
CA ASP A 118 -12.00 -2.32 -12.18
C ASP A 118 -10.67 -2.36 -11.43
N TYR A 119 -10.59 -3.11 -10.33
CA TYR A 119 -9.37 -3.28 -9.53
C TYR A 119 -8.71 -4.64 -9.81
N PRO A 120 -7.40 -4.80 -9.53
CA PRO A 120 -6.69 -6.02 -9.86
C PRO A 120 -7.07 -7.22 -8.95
N PRO A 121 -6.57 -8.43 -9.24
CA PRO A 121 -7.09 -9.67 -8.66
C PRO A 121 -7.11 -9.74 -7.13
N LEU A 122 -6.19 -9.07 -6.43
CA LEU A 122 -6.16 -9.15 -4.96
C LEU A 122 -7.39 -8.45 -4.34
N THR A 123 -7.89 -7.37 -4.95
CA THR A 123 -9.17 -6.79 -4.55
C THR A 123 -10.32 -7.74 -4.83
N ALA A 124 -10.35 -8.41 -5.99
CA ALA A 124 -11.39 -9.38 -6.31
C ALA A 124 -11.46 -10.52 -5.28
N TYR A 125 -10.30 -11.04 -4.85
CA TYR A 125 -10.24 -12.06 -3.81
C TYR A 125 -10.67 -11.54 -2.44
N HIS A 126 -10.31 -10.30 -2.10
CA HIS A 126 -10.80 -9.67 -0.87
C HIS A 126 -12.33 -9.51 -0.90
N SER A 127 -12.89 -9.00 -2.00
CA SER A 127 -14.35 -8.90 -2.19
C SER A 127 -15.02 -10.26 -2.12
N LYS A 128 -14.42 -11.32 -2.66
CA LYS A 128 -14.95 -12.69 -2.58
C LYS A 128 -15.05 -13.19 -1.14
N ILE A 129 -14.02 -12.94 -0.33
CA ILE A 129 -14.02 -13.31 1.09
C ILE A 129 -15.08 -12.52 1.84
N MET A 130 -15.17 -11.21 1.60
CA MET A 130 -16.17 -10.36 2.25
C MET A 130 -17.60 -10.70 1.81
N GLY A 131 -17.82 -11.03 0.54
CA GLY A 131 -19.12 -11.48 0.04
C GLY A 131 -19.54 -12.83 0.61
N TRP A 132 -18.59 -13.77 0.75
CA TRP A 132 -18.83 -15.01 1.47
C TRP A 132 -19.23 -14.76 2.92
N LEU A 133 -18.52 -13.89 3.66
CA LEU A 133 -18.90 -13.51 5.03
C LEU A 133 -20.27 -12.83 5.10
N ALA A 134 -20.55 -11.90 4.18
CA ALA A 134 -21.83 -11.19 4.10
C ALA A 134 -22.99 -12.16 3.90
N HIS A 135 -22.86 -13.10 2.95
CA HIS A 135 -23.88 -14.11 2.67
C HIS A 135 -24.16 -15.00 3.89
N HIS A 136 -23.14 -15.36 4.67
CA HIS A 136 -23.32 -16.16 5.88
C HIS A 136 -24.05 -15.41 7.01
N ILE A 137 -23.89 -14.09 7.08
CA ILE A 137 -24.58 -13.25 8.07
C ILE A 137 -26.01 -12.98 7.63
N ASN A 138 -26.19 -12.55 6.38
CA ASN A 138 -27.50 -12.33 5.78
C ASN A 138 -27.43 -12.53 4.26
N PRO A 139 -28.01 -13.63 3.74
CA PRO A 139 -28.01 -13.92 2.31
C PRO A 139 -28.62 -12.82 1.44
N SER A 140 -29.57 -12.03 1.96
CA SER A 140 -30.24 -10.98 1.19
C SER A 140 -29.32 -9.82 0.82
N TRP A 141 -28.17 -9.66 1.50
CA TRP A 141 -27.20 -8.61 1.17
C TRP A 141 -26.46 -8.88 -0.13
N MET A 142 -26.33 -10.17 -0.49
CA MET A 142 -25.59 -10.64 -1.66
C MET A 142 -26.52 -11.31 -2.68
N ALA A 143 -27.85 -11.17 -2.56
CA ALA A 143 -28.78 -11.78 -3.50
C ALA A 143 -28.54 -11.22 -4.90
N LEU A 144 -28.19 -12.12 -5.84
CA LEU A 144 -27.78 -11.75 -7.19
C LEU A 144 -28.88 -10.92 -7.87
N GLU A 145 -28.55 -9.73 -8.35
CA GLU A 145 -29.43 -8.70 -8.93
C GLU A 145 -30.44 -8.06 -7.96
N ASP A 146 -31.07 -8.86 -7.09
CA ASP A 146 -32.10 -8.41 -6.14
C ASP A 146 -31.55 -7.49 -5.03
N SER A 147 -30.27 -7.61 -4.71
CA SER A 147 -29.61 -6.85 -3.63
C SER A 147 -29.00 -5.51 -4.08
N HIS A 148 -29.15 -5.15 -5.37
CA HIS A 148 -28.65 -3.91 -5.93
C HIS A 148 -29.21 -2.68 -5.20
N GLY A 149 -28.33 -1.84 -4.67
CA GLY A 149 -28.70 -0.61 -3.96
C GLY A 149 -29.24 -0.82 -2.54
N ILE A 150 -28.90 -1.91 -1.86
CA ILE A 150 -29.37 -2.15 -0.49
C ILE A 150 -28.81 -1.13 0.52
N GLU A 151 -29.71 -0.46 1.25
CA GLU A 151 -29.35 0.64 2.18
C GLU A 151 -29.67 0.33 3.65
N THR A 152 -29.79 -0.94 4.02
CA THR A 152 -30.12 -1.32 5.41
C THR A 152 -28.99 -0.93 6.38
N GLU A 153 -29.34 -0.45 7.57
CA GLU A 153 -28.34 -0.06 8.59
C GLU A 153 -27.47 -1.25 9.03
N SER A 154 -28.01 -2.46 9.04
CA SER A 154 -27.24 -3.68 9.35
C SER A 154 -26.18 -3.98 8.30
N HIS A 155 -26.49 -3.80 7.00
CA HIS A 155 -25.51 -3.97 5.93
C HIS A 155 -24.45 -2.86 5.97
N LYS A 156 -24.87 -1.61 6.23
CA LYS A 156 -23.95 -0.48 6.49
C LYS A 156 -22.97 -0.82 7.62
N LEU A 157 -23.46 -1.32 8.74
CA LEU A 157 -22.60 -1.71 9.86
C LEU A 157 -21.59 -2.79 9.43
N PHE A 158 -22.03 -3.84 8.74
CA PHE A 158 -21.14 -4.89 8.21
C PHE A 158 -20.02 -4.28 7.35
N MET A 159 -20.38 -3.47 6.37
CA MET A 159 -19.43 -2.83 5.46
C MET A 159 -18.46 -1.91 6.22
N ARG A 160 -18.92 -1.09 7.18
CA ARG A 160 -18.02 -0.26 8.00
C ARG A 160 -17.03 -1.12 8.81
N MET A 161 -17.49 -2.25 9.34
CA MET A 161 -16.63 -3.16 10.10
C MET A 161 -15.58 -3.83 9.23
N THR A 162 -15.89 -4.24 8.00
CA THR A 162 -14.89 -4.82 7.09
C THR A 162 -13.79 -3.80 6.76
N ALA A 163 -14.13 -2.52 6.55
CA ALA A 163 -13.14 -1.46 6.33
C ALA A 163 -12.24 -1.23 7.56
N ILE A 164 -12.82 -1.15 8.77
CA ILE A 164 -12.06 -1.01 10.03
C ILE A 164 -11.14 -2.21 10.26
N ILE A 165 -11.65 -3.43 10.09
CA ILE A 165 -10.88 -4.66 10.32
C ILE A 165 -9.72 -4.75 9.33
N SER A 166 -9.95 -4.49 8.04
CA SER A 166 -8.90 -4.52 7.02
C SER A 166 -7.83 -3.44 7.26
N HIS A 167 -8.23 -2.25 7.72
CA HIS A 167 -7.30 -1.21 8.18
C HIS A 167 -6.42 -1.72 9.33
N LEU A 168 -7.01 -2.33 10.36
CA LEU A 168 -6.29 -2.82 11.53
C LEU A 168 -5.38 -4.01 11.25
N ILE A 169 -5.71 -4.86 10.28
CA ILE A 169 -4.91 -6.05 9.95
C ILE A 169 -3.72 -5.70 9.05
N ILE A 170 -3.83 -4.68 8.18
CA ILE A 170 -2.82 -4.42 7.14
C ILE A 170 -2.16 -3.05 7.31
N TYR A 171 -2.95 -1.98 7.41
CA TYR A 171 -2.41 -0.62 7.51
C TYR A 171 -1.74 -0.37 8.85
N THR A 172 -2.42 -0.66 9.96
CA THR A 172 -1.87 -0.41 11.30
C THR A 172 -0.54 -1.13 11.51
N PRO A 173 -0.37 -2.43 11.20
CA PRO A 173 0.93 -3.09 11.29
C PRO A 173 1.98 -2.49 10.37
N GLY A 174 1.62 -2.07 9.16
CA GLY A 174 2.52 -1.35 8.25
C GLY A 174 3.07 -0.05 8.87
N VAL A 175 2.20 0.74 9.52
CA VAL A 175 2.60 1.94 10.26
C VAL A 175 3.50 1.59 11.44
N LEU A 176 3.16 0.57 12.23
CA LEU A 176 3.97 0.14 13.38
C LEU A 176 5.37 -0.31 12.96
N LEU A 177 5.46 -1.07 11.86
CA LEU A 177 6.72 -1.49 11.28
C LEU A 177 7.53 -0.29 10.80
N TRP A 178 6.91 0.65 10.08
CA TRP A 178 7.56 1.90 9.67
C TRP A 178 8.14 2.66 10.86
N LEU A 179 7.33 2.91 11.90
CA LEU A 179 7.77 3.63 13.10
C LEU A 179 8.96 2.95 13.76
N SER A 180 9.01 1.61 13.77
CA SER A 180 10.15 0.85 14.31
C SER A 180 11.49 1.10 13.62
N THR A 181 11.49 1.63 12.39
CA THR A 181 12.72 2.02 11.67
C THR A 181 13.23 3.39 12.06
N ARG A 182 12.39 4.23 12.68
CA ARG A 182 12.74 5.58 13.11
C ARG A 182 13.55 5.47 14.40
N GLN A 183 14.86 5.29 14.25
CA GLN A 183 15.79 5.60 15.35
C GLN A 183 15.66 7.08 15.69
N THR A 184 15.98 7.43 16.93
CA THR A 184 15.94 8.75 17.59
C THR A 184 16.80 9.86 16.92
N ALA A 185 17.02 9.79 15.62
CA ALA A 185 17.84 10.68 14.80
C ALA A 185 17.07 11.90 14.27
N ILE A 186 15.79 12.04 14.58
CA ILE A 186 14.96 13.18 14.20
C ILE A 186 14.48 13.85 15.49
N THR A 187 14.50 15.19 15.53
CA THR A 187 14.01 16.03 16.63
C THR A 187 12.53 15.84 16.96
N VAL A 188 11.79 15.09 16.13
CA VAL A 188 10.38 14.78 16.28
C VAL A 188 10.25 13.39 16.89
N HIS A 189 9.58 13.31 18.04
CA HIS A 189 9.32 12.05 18.72
C HIS A 189 8.49 11.12 17.79
N PRO A 190 8.84 9.83 17.61
CA PRO A 190 8.11 8.90 16.74
C PRO A 190 6.60 8.83 17.00
N MET A 191 6.19 9.16 18.23
CA MET A 191 4.76 9.24 18.59
C MET A 191 4.01 10.36 17.86
N ASN A 192 4.67 11.48 17.53
CA ASN A 192 4.05 12.55 16.75
C ASN A 192 3.79 12.09 15.31
N GLU A 193 4.71 11.31 14.73
CA GLU A 193 4.49 10.67 13.43
C GLU A 193 3.33 9.66 13.50
N ALA A 194 3.26 8.85 14.57
CA ALA A 194 2.18 7.91 14.79
C ALA A 194 0.81 8.60 14.83
N VAL A 195 0.70 9.73 15.56
CA VAL A 195 -0.51 10.56 15.62
C VAL A 195 -0.89 11.05 14.23
N VAL A 196 0.06 11.64 13.48
CA VAL A 196 -0.21 12.21 12.16
C VAL A 196 -0.66 11.14 11.17
N ILE A 197 -0.01 9.97 11.15
CA ILE A 197 -0.29 8.90 10.20
C ILE A 197 -1.61 8.18 10.53
N ILE A 198 -1.78 7.76 11.79
CA ILE A 198 -2.96 6.97 12.20
C ILE A 198 -4.22 7.83 12.21
N LEU A 199 -4.12 9.10 12.64
CA LEU A 199 -5.25 10.01 12.71
C LEU A 199 -5.40 10.89 11.46
N PHE A 200 -4.72 10.55 10.35
CA PHE A 200 -4.76 11.35 9.13
C PHE A 200 -6.21 11.49 8.62
N PRO A 201 -6.79 12.70 8.61
CA PRO A 201 -8.21 12.88 8.34
C PRO A 201 -8.58 12.50 6.91
N GLY A 202 -7.65 12.65 5.95
CA GLY A 202 -7.89 12.31 4.55
C GLY A 202 -8.18 10.82 4.37
N LEU A 203 -7.31 9.95 4.89
CA LEU A 203 -7.50 8.50 4.79
C LEU A 203 -8.72 8.04 5.58
N ILE A 204 -8.93 8.57 6.80
CA ILE A 204 -10.10 8.22 7.62
C ILE A 204 -11.40 8.60 6.89
N SER A 205 -11.48 9.80 6.33
CA SER A 205 -12.70 10.28 5.66
C SER A 205 -13.00 9.51 4.39
N VAL A 206 -11.98 9.14 3.61
CA VAL A 206 -12.18 8.39 2.37
C VAL A 206 -12.54 6.93 2.67
N ASP A 207 -11.80 6.24 3.54
CA ASP A 207 -12.07 4.82 3.79
C ASP A 207 -13.32 4.60 4.64
N HIS A 208 -13.54 5.40 5.69
CA HIS A 208 -14.59 5.16 6.68
C HIS A 208 -15.78 6.12 6.56
N GLY A 209 -15.67 7.19 5.78
CA GLY A 209 -16.79 8.08 5.42
C GLY A 209 -17.32 7.75 4.03
N HIS A 210 -16.53 8.07 3.00
CA HIS A 210 -16.87 7.83 1.58
C HIS A 210 -17.10 6.35 1.26
N PHE A 211 -16.36 5.46 1.92
CA PHE A 211 -16.33 4.00 1.77
C PHE A 211 -15.40 3.50 0.67
N GLN A 212 -14.14 3.29 1.04
CA GLN A 212 -13.12 2.66 0.20
C GLN A 212 -12.17 1.82 1.05
N TYR A 213 -11.37 0.97 0.41
CA TYR A 213 -10.34 0.17 1.07
C TYR A 213 -8.92 0.62 0.68
N ASN A 214 -8.59 1.92 0.76
CA ASN A 214 -7.24 2.40 0.37
C ASN A 214 -6.17 1.96 1.37
N SER A 215 -6.52 1.90 2.66
CA SER A 215 -5.66 1.48 3.76
C SER A 215 -4.98 0.12 3.52
N VAL A 216 -5.64 -0.82 2.83
CA VAL A 216 -5.04 -2.13 2.51
C VAL A 216 -3.85 -2.00 1.56
N SER A 217 -4.03 -1.31 0.43
CA SER A 217 -2.96 -1.10 -0.55
C SER A 217 -1.80 -0.28 0.05
N LEU A 218 -2.14 0.82 0.73
CA LEU A 218 -1.17 1.66 1.43
C LEU A 218 -0.43 0.90 2.54
N GLY A 219 -1.10 -0.01 3.24
CA GLY A 219 -0.50 -0.84 4.28
C GLY A 219 0.52 -1.81 3.69
N PHE A 220 0.20 -2.50 2.59
CA PHE A 220 1.18 -3.31 1.88
C PHE A 220 2.36 -2.49 1.35
N PHE A 221 2.10 -1.28 0.84
CA PHE A 221 3.15 -0.36 0.42
C PHE A 221 4.07 0.04 1.59
N LEU A 222 3.52 0.38 2.76
CA LEU A 222 4.31 0.70 3.96
C LEU A 222 5.16 -0.49 4.42
N ILE A 223 4.63 -1.71 4.39
CA ILE A 223 5.38 -2.92 4.71
C ILE A 223 6.51 -3.14 3.69
N SER A 224 6.27 -2.87 2.41
CA SER A 224 7.33 -2.88 1.38
C SER A 224 8.43 -1.89 1.72
N VAL A 225 8.09 -0.63 1.99
CA VAL A 225 9.04 0.42 2.36
C VAL A 225 9.84 0.05 3.60
N TYR A 226 9.21 -0.53 4.62
CA TYR A 226 9.89 -1.08 5.79
C TYR A 226 11.01 -2.06 5.40
N PHE A 227 10.70 -3.04 4.54
CA PHE A 227 11.71 -4.01 4.09
C PHE A 227 12.76 -3.40 3.16
N LEU A 228 12.43 -2.36 2.38
CA LEU A 228 13.42 -1.61 1.62
C LEU A 228 14.42 -0.91 2.54
N VAL A 229 13.96 -0.26 3.61
CA VAL A 229 14.82 0.36 4.63
C VAL A 229 15.75 -0.68 5.27
N LEU A 230 15.24 -1.89 5.53
CA LEU A 230 16.04 -3.03 6.02
C LEU A 230 16.91 -3.70 4.94
N ARG A 231 16.94 -3.18 3.71
CA ARG A 231 17.64 -3.73 2.53
C ARG A 231 17.25 -5.18 2.20
N ARG A 232 16.03 -5.60 2.60
CA ARG A 232 15.46 -6.91 2.28
C ARG A 232 14.62 -6.83 1.01
N THR A 233 15.28 -6.60 -0.12
CA THR A 233 14.65 -6.31 -1.43
C THR A 233 13.66 -7.38 -1.87
N ILE A 234 13.96 -8.67 -1.66
CA ILE A 234 13.07 -9.79 -2.04
C ILE A 234 11.69 -9.66 -1.37
N ILE A 235 11.65 -9.50 -0.04
CA ILE A 235 10.40 -9.41 0.71
C ILE A 235 9.69 -8.09 0.39
N ALA A 236 10.44 -6.99 0.25
CA ALA A 236 9.89 -5.72 -0.18
C ALA A 236 9.16 -5.84 -1.53
N SER A 237 9.77 -6.53 -2.52
CA SER A 237 9.14 -6.77 -3.82
C SER A 237 7.84 -7.54 -3.70
N VAL A 238 7.74 -8.55 -2.84
CA VAL A 238 6.47 -9.28 -2.60
C VAL A 238 5.38 -8.30 -2.14
N PHE A 239 5.65 -7.52 -1.08
CA PHE A 239 4.66 -6.59 -0.53
C PHE A 239 4.29 -5.47 -1.49
N PHE A 240 5.24 -4.97 -2.28
CA PHE A 240 4.93 -3.96 -3.30
C PHE A 240 4.04 -4.53 -4.41
N VAL A 241 4.30 -5.76 -4.85
CA VAL A 241 3.46 -6.44 -5.83
C VAL A 241 2.05 -6.69 -5.26
N LEU A 242 1.91 -7.04 -3.98
CA LEU A 242 0.61 -7.12 -3.30
C LEU A 242 -0.12 -5.76 -3.29
N ALA A 243 0.59 -4.67 -2.96
CA ALA A 243 0.02 -3.32 -2.97
C ALA A 243 -0.53 -2.94 -4.35
N LEU A 244 0.26 -3.17 -5.41
CA LEU A 244 -0.11 -2.97 -6.82
C LEU A 244 -1.31 -3.79 -7.25
N ASN A 245 -1.40 -5.05 -6.81
CA ASN A 245 -2.51 -5.93 -7.17
C ASN A 245 -3.77 -5.70 -6.32
N TYR A 246 -3.67 -4.90 -5.27
CA TYR A 246 -4.83 -4.40 -4.56
C TYR A 246 -5.40 -3.16 -5.24
N LYS A 247 -4.57 -2.14 -5.50
CA LYS A 247 -4.93 -0.93 -6.24
C LYS A 247 -3.80 -0.54 -7.18
N GLN A 248 -4.11 -0.43 -8.47
CA GLN A 248 -3.16 -0.09 -9.52
C GLN A 248 -2.54 1.30 -9.37
N MET A 249 -3.14 2.18 -8.57
CA MET A 249 -2.62 3.52 -8.28
C MET A 249 -1.26 3.49 -7.58
N GLU A 250 -0.87 2.37 -6.97
CA GLU A 250 0.49 2.17 -6.43
C GLU A 250 1.58 2.17 -7.52
N LEU A 251 1.20 2.14 -8.80
CA LEU A 251 2.13 2.37 -9.90
C LEU A 251 2.82 3.74 -9.82
N TYR A 252 2.21 4.73 -9.16
CA TYR A 252 2.85 6.03 -8.92
C TYR A 252 4.16 5.92 -8.12
N HIS A 253 4.30 4.86 -7.31
CA HIS A 253 5.50 4.57 -6.53
C HIS A 253 6.44 3.55 -7.21
N SER A 254 6.07 3.01 -8.38
CA SER A 254 6.82 1.93 -9.02
C SER A 254 8.23 2.36 -9.47
N LEU A 255 8.36 3.53 -10.08
CA LEU A 255 9.64 4.04 -10.56
C LEU A 255 10.66 4.27 -9.43
N PRO A 256 10.36 5.01 -8.34
CA PRO A 256 11.32 5.18 -7.26
C PRO A 256 11.67 3.86 -6.56
N ILE A 257 10.72 2.94 -6.38
CA ILE A 257 11.01 1.61 -5.81
C ILE A 257 11.94 0.81 -6.73
N PHE A 258 11.66 0.80 -8.04
CA PHE A 258 12.48 0.11 -9.02
C PHE A 258 13.92 0.64 -9.00
N VAL A 259 14.10 1.97 -9.06
CA VAL A 259 15.42 2.60 -9.04
C VAL A 259 16.16 2.28 -7.74
N TYR A 260 15.48 2.31 -6.59
CA TYR A 260 16.08 1.95 -5.31
C TYR A 260 16.58 0.49 -5.30
N ILE A 261 15.71 -0.46 -5.67
CA ILE A 261 16.05 -1.89 -5.70
C ILE A 261 17.19 -2.15 -6.68
N LEU A 262 17.17 -1.49 -7.86
CA LEU A 262 18.23 -1.58 -8.85
C LEU A 262 19.56 -1.08 -8.28
N ALA A 263 19.59 0.10 -7.66
CA ALA A 263 20.79 0.67 -7.07
C ALA A 263 21.38 -0.20 -5.95
N VAL A 264 20.53 -0.74 -5.07
CA VAL A 264 20.94 -1.66 -4.00
C VAL A 264 21.45 -2.98 -4.59
N SER A 265 20.80 -3.51 -5.63
CA SER A 265 21.19 -4.78 -6.25
C SER A 265 22.47 -4.67 -7.07
N LEU A 266 22.72 -3.51 -7.70
CA LEU A 266 23.96 -3.24 -8.44
C LEU A 266 25.16 -2.99 -7.53
N LYS A 267 24.97 -2.99 -6.20
CA LYS A 267 26.00 -2.63 -5.22
C LYS A 267 26.73 -1.33 -5.56
N LEU A 268 26.04 -0.34 -6.11
CA LEU A 268 26.62 1.00 -6.29
C LEU A 268 27.13 1.61 -4.96
N TYR A 269 26.77 0.98 -3.83
CA TYR A 269 27.13 1.35 -2.47
C TYR A 269 28.28 0.52 -1.84
N TYR A 270 28.77 -0.56 -2.48
CA TYR A 270 29.71 -1.49 -1.84
C TYR A 270 30.74 -2.04 -2.85
N HIS A 271 31.84 -1.33 -3.03
CA HIS A 271 33.06 -1.89 -3.61
C HIS A 271 33.93 -2.40 -2.46
N GLU A 272 33.92 -3.71 -2.20
CA GLU A 272 34.94 -4.32 -1.34
C GLU A 272 36.24 -4.42 -2.14
N THR A 273 37.30 -3.79 -1.65
CA THR A 273 38.60 -3.59 -2.32
C THR A 273 39.29 -4.89 -2.77
N ASP A 274 38.88 -6.04 -2.26
CA ASP A 274 39.51 -7.35 -2.49
C ASP A 274 38.79 -8.24 -3.53
N LYS A 275 37.65 -7.82 -4.10
CA LYS A 275 36.90 -8.63 -5.07
C LYS A 275 37.21 -8.21 -6.50
N THR A 276 37.26 -9.20 -7.41
CA THR A 276 37.39 -8.92 -8.84
C THR A 276 36.07 -8.37 -9.39
N ILE A 277 36.17 -7.53 -10.42
CA ILE A 277 35.02 -6.94 -11.13
C ILE A 277 34.00 -8.02 -11.56
N ILE A 278 34.49 -9.19 -11.96
CA ILE A 278 33.67 -10.33 -12.38
C ILE A 278 32.82 -10.87 -11.21
N VAL A 279 33.40 -10.98 -10.01
CA VAL A 279 32.67 -11.47 -8.83
C VAL A 279 31.56 -10.49 -8.43
N ASP A 280 31.82 -9.19 -8.47
CA ASP A 280 30.79 -8.20 -8.17
C ASP A 280 29.67 -8.18 -9.22
N PHE A 281 30.02 -8.30 -10.50
CA PHE A 281 29.02 -8.46 -11.56
C PHE A 281 28.12 -9.68 -11.31
N LEU A 282 28.68 -10.85 -11.01
CA LEU A 282 27.90 -12.07 -10.77
C LEU A 282 26.99 -11.95 -9.54
N ILE A 283 27.44 -11.32 -8.47
CA ILE A 283 26.61 -11.11 -7.28
C ILE A 283 25.46 -10.13 -7.59
N SER A 284 25.74 -9.03 -8.31
CA SER A 284 24.72 -8.07 -8.71
C SER A 284 23.69 -8.69 -9.65
N ALA A 285 24.14 -9.46 -10.63
CA ALA A 285 23.26 -10.23 -11.53
C ALA A 285 22.40 -11.23 -10.76
N ALA A 286 22.98 -11.97 -9.81
CA ALA A 286 22.23 -12.89 -8.96
C ALA A 286 21.20 -12.18 -8.06
N SER A 287 21.53 -10.99 -7.53
CA SER A 287 20.60 -10.17 -6.75
C SER A 287 19.41 -9.72 -7.60
N LEU A 288 19.69 -9.17 -8.80
CA LEU A 288 18.65 -8.76 -9.74
C LEU A 288 17.78 -9.91 -10.18
N TRP A 289 18.37 -11.07 -10.48
CA TRP A 289 17.62 -12.28 -10.83
C TRP A 289 16.67 -12.70 -9.72
N LYS A 290 17.13 -12.73 -8.46
CA LYS A 290 16.28 -13.08 -7.31
C LYS A 290 15.08 -12.14 -7.18
N VAL A 291 15.30 -10.83 -7.33
CA VAL A 291 14.20 -9.86 -7.26
C VAL A 291 13.25 -10.01 -8.44
N ALA A 292 13.77 -10.08 -9.67
CA ALA A 292 12.95 -10.28 -10.87
C ALA A 292 12.11 -11.55 -10.78
N PHE A 293 12.73 -12.67 -10.41
CA PHE A 293 12.05 -13.95 -10.20
C PHE A 293 10.95 -13.84 -9.14
N THR A 294 11.25 -13.22 -7.99
CA THR A 294 10.27 -13.04 -6.90
C THR A 294 9.08 -12.19 -7.35
N THR A 295 9.33 -11.08 -8.03
CA THR A 295 8.28 -10.21 -8.58
C THR A 295 7.38 -10.97 -9.55
N VAL A 296 7.97 -11.67 -10.52
CA VAL A 296 7.21 -12.48 -11.51
C VAL A 296 6.41 -13.58 -10.81
N CYS A 297 7.01 -14.34 -9.90
CA CYS A 297 6.30 -15.38 -9.16
C CYS A 297 5.14 -14.82 -8.34
N THR A 298 5.31 -13.66 -7.69
CA THR A 298 4.24 -13.03 -6.89
C THR A 298 3.08 -12.58 -7.78
N PHE A 299 3.36 -12.00 -8.95
CA PHE A 299 2.33 -11.71 -9.96
C PHE A 299 1.65 -12.98 -10.43
N LEU A 300 2.41 -14.01 -10.80
CA LEU A 300 1.85 -15.27 -11.27
C LEU A 300 0.91 -15.86 -10.22
N VAL A 301 1.29 -15.93 -8.94
CA VAL A 301 0.43 -16.46 -7.87
C VAL A 301 -0.93 -15.75 -7.82
N MET A 302 -0.96 -14.42 -7.96
CA MET A 302 -2.22 -13.66 -7.92
C MET A 302 -3.04 -13.77 -9.20
N TRP A 303 -2.41 -13.90 -10.36
CA TRP A 303 -3.09 -13.96 -11.66
C TRP A 303 -3.41 -15.38 -12.12
N THR A 304 -2.80 -16.41 -11.51
CA THR A 304 -3.01 -17.83 -11.82
C THR A 304 -4.49 -18.23 -11.74
N PRO A 305 -5.28 -17.85 -10.72
CA PRO A 305 -6.69 -18.22 -10.71
C PRO A 305 -7.48 -17.66 -11.90
N LEU A 306 -7.16 -16.45 -12.38
CA LEU A 306 -7.75 -15.92 -13.62
C LEU A 306 -7.30 -16.70 -14.85
N ALA A 307 -6.05 -17.18 -14.89
CA ALA A 307 -5.54 -17.94 -16.03
C ALA A 307 -6.08 -19.38 -16.11
N PHE A 308 -6.31 -20.03 -14.96
CA PHE A 308 -6.72 -21.45 -14.89
C PHE A 308 -8.24 -21.65 -14.71
N TYR A 309 -8.90 -20.80 -13.92
CA TYR A 309 -10.36 -20.87 -13.71
C TYR A 309 -11.11 -19.83 -14.55
N GLY A 310 -10.38 -18.93 -15.21
CA GLY A 310 -10.90 -18.12 -16.30
C GLY A 310 -10.89 -18.88 -17.62
N ASP A 311 -11.11 -18.14 -18.70
CA ASP A 311 -10.77 -18.55 -20.06
C ASP A 311 -9.55 -17.76 -20.57
N GLU A 312 -9.17 -18.01 -21.82
CA GLU A 312 -7.99 -17.41 -22.47
C GLU A 312 -7.99 -15.87 -22.44
N ASN A 313 -9.17 -15.24 -22.37
CA ASN A 313 -9.30 -13.79 -22.40
C ASN A 313 -9.44 -13.16 -21.00
N SER A 314 -9.66 -13.95 -19.95
CA SER A 314 -10.03 -13.42 -18.62
C SER A 314 -8.97 -12.50 -18.02
N ALA A 315 -7.68 -12.84 -18.16
CA ALA A 315 -6.60 -11.97 -17.73
C ALA A 315 -6.53 -10.66 -18.55
N PHE A 316 -6.79 -10.74 -19.85
CA PHE A 316 -6.77 -9.58 -20.72
C PHE A 316 -7.96 -8.63 -20.47
N ASP A 317 -9.14 -9.19 -20.21
CA ASP A 317 -10.32 -8.43 -19.80
C ASP A 317 -10.06 -7.68 -18.49
N ALA A 318 -9.45 -8.35 -17.50
CA ALA A 318 -9.04 -7.71 -16.26
C ALA A 318 -8.06 -6.54 -16.52
N ILE A 319 -7.04 -6.72 -17.37
CA ILE A 319 -6.10 -5.65 -17.73
C ILE A 319 -6.83 -4.45 -18.37
N LYS A 320 -7.76 -4.68 -19.30
CA LYS A 320 -8.55 -3.61 -19.93
C LYS A 320 -9.42 -2.85 -18.93
N ARG A 321 -9.96 -3.54 -17.92
CA ARG A 321 -10.74 -2.93 -16.84
C ARG A 321 -9.87 -2.10 -15.90
N ILE A 322 -8.68 -2.59 -15.55
CA ILE A 322 -7.73 -1.91 -14.66
C ILE A 322 -7.15 -0.66 -15.32
N PHE A 323 -6.86 -0.73 -16.63
CA PHE A 323 -6.33 0.36 -17.44
C PHE A 323 -7.29 0.70 -18.58
N PRO A 324 -8.40 1.41 -18.29
CA PRO A 324 -9.36 1.80 -19.32
C PRO A 324 -8.73 2.82 -20.26
N PHE A 325 -8.70 2.50 -21.56
CA PHE A 325 -8.21 3.41 -22.61
C PHE A 325 -9.26 4.42 -23.07
N GLU A 326 -10.54 4.11 -22.85
CA GLU A 326 -11.66 4.95 -23.23
C GLU A 326 -12.12 5.78 -22.02
N ARG A 327 -11.52 6.97 -21.84
CA ARG A 327 -12.10 8.04 -21.02
C ARG A 327 -12.15 9.30 -21.87
N GLY A 328 -13.24 10.06 -21.78
CA GLY A 328 -13.30 11.36 -22.42
C GLY A 328 -12.22 12.30 -21.88
N LEU A 329 -11.80 13.25 -22.70
CA LEU A 329 -10.81 14.24 -22.32
C LEU A 329 -11.43 15.24 -21.31
N PHE A 330 -10.99 15.20 -20.06
CA PHE A 330 -11.41 16.07 -18.95
C PHE A 330 -12.88 15.91 -18.48
N GLU A 331 -13.41 14.68 -18.52
CA GLU A 331 -14.63 14.26 -17.80
C GLU A 331 -14.33 13.93 -16.34
#